data_AF-A0A3C1VBU0-F1
#
_entry.id   AF-A0A3C1VBU0-F1
#
_cell.length_a   1.000
_cell.length_b   1.000
_cell.length_c   1.000
_cell.angle_alpha   90.00
_cell.angle_beta   90.00
_cell.angle_gamma   90.00
#
_symmetry.space_group_name_H-M   'P 1'
#
loop_
_entity.id
_entity.type
_entity.pdbx_description
1 polymer ?
#
loop_
_entity_poly.entity_id
_entity_poly.type
_entity_poly.pdbx_seq_one_letter_code
_entity_poly.pdbx_strand_id
1 'polypeptide(L)'
;MRNWKMIVVTLLALTALSKLLGLIYPVTLLSQPDSLFKISIFYVVAGACIVEFALCFCISLLFDDVKAAWSVFAFSIVVLAYRMMANIYGASHCPCLGNVTQWWPWLGRHENPILTTVAVWLLLTSAFQLVLRRKQA
;
A
#
# COMPACT_ATOMS: atom_id res chain seq x y z
N MET A 1 5.60 19.45 -12.85
CA MET A 1 4.92 18.13 -12.72
C MET A 1 5.80 17.00 -12.14
N ARG A 2 7.06 17.23 -11.75
CA ARG A 2 7.94 16.19 -11.16
C ARG A 2 7.64 15.87 -9.68
N ASN A 3 7.01 16.81 -8.96
CA ASN A 3 6.83 16.75 -7.51
C ASN A 3 5.82 15.68 -7.07
N TRP A 4 4.74 15.43 -7.83
CA TRP A 4 3.72 14.44 -7.43
C TRP A 4 4.29 13.02 -7.47
N LYS A 5 5.09 12.68 -8.49
CA LYS A 5 5.77 11.39 -8.60
C LYS A 5 6.66 11.14 -7.40
N MET A 6 7.47 12.13 -7.01
CA MET A 6 8.34 12.01 -5.85
C MET A 6 7.54 11.75 -4.57
N ILE A 7 6.42 12.47 -4.36
CA ILE A 7 5.58 12.24 -3.17
C ILE A 7 5.02 10.81 -3.16
N VAL A 8 4.51 10.33 -4.29
CA VAL A 8 3.97 8.96 -4.41
C VAL A 8 5.05 7.91 -4.17
N VAL A 9 6.22 8.08 -4.79
CA VAL A 9 7.38 7.18 -4.61
C VAL A 9 7.82 7.16 -3.15
N THR A 10 7.93 8.32 -2.51
CA THR A 10 8.31 8.41 -1.09
C THR A 10 7.28 7.72 -0.20
N LEU A 11 5.98 7.90 -0.45
CA LEU A 11 4.93 7.22 0.32
C LEU A 11 4.99 5.71 0.13
N LEU A 12 5.11 5.22 -1.11
CA LEU A 12 5.25 3.80 -1.40
C LEU A 12 6.52 3.20 -0.79
N ALA A 13 7.63 3.95 -0.79
CA ALA A 13 8.88 3.52 -0.15
C ALA A 13 8.72 3.42 1.37
N LEU A 14 8.07 4.40 2.01
CA LEU A 14 7.80 4.37 3.44
C LEU A 14 6.87 3.21 3.83
N THR A 15 5.82 2.95 3.05
CA THR A 15 4.93 1.81 3.31
C THR A 15 5.65 0.48 3.10
N ALA A 16 6.51 0.36 2.08
CA ALA A 16 7.28 -0.85 1.83
C ALA A 16 8.31 -1.10 2.93
N LEU A 17 9.01 -0.06 3.39
CA LEU A 17 9.95 -0.14 4.50
C LEU A 17 9.27 -0.56 5.80
N SER A 18 8.09 -0.01 6.10
CA SER A 18 7.34 -0.43 7.30
C SER A 18 6.94 -1.90 7.25
N LYS A 19 6.52 -2.42 6.08
CA LYS A 19 6.25 -3.85 5.87
C LYS A 19 7.51 -4.69 6.03
N LEU A 20 8.63 -4.25 5.44
CA LEU A 20 9.90 -4.95 5.51
C LEU A 20 10.40 -5.07 6.96
N LEU A 21 10.32 -3.99 7.73
CA LEU A 21 10.62 -4.00 9.17
C LEU A 21 9.71 -4.98 9.92
N GLY A 22 8.43 -5.03 9.57
CA GLY A 22 7.47 -6.01 10.11
C GLY A 22 7.79 -7.47 9.78
N LEU A 23 8.42 -7.74 8.64
CA LEU A 23 8.86 -9.08 8.24
C LEU A 23 10.15 -9.50 8.95
N ILE A 24 11.08 -8.56 9.18
CA ILE A 24 12.37 -8.82 9.86
C ILE A 24 12.16 -9.11 11.35
N TYR A 25 11.19 -8.45 11.98
CA TYR A 25 10.82 -8.68 13.39
C TYR A 25 9.44 -9.34 13.47
N PRO A 26 9.33 -10.65 13.16
CA PRO A 26 8.05 -11.32 13.02
C PRO A 26 7.32 -11.41 14.35
N VAL A 27 6.07 -10.97 14.32
CA VAL A 27 5.12 -11.03 15.44
C VAL A 27 4.30 -12.32 15.33
N THR A 28 3.78 -12.83 16.44
CA THR A 28 2.81 -13.94 16.48
C THR A 28 1.55 -13.69 15.63
N LEU A 29 1.25 -12.44 15.28
CA LEU A 29 0.16 -12.10 14.35
C LEU A 29 0.47 -12.48 12.89
N LEU A 30 1.75 -12.50 12.48
CA LEU A 30 2.13 -12.81 11.10
C LEU A 30 1.99 -14.30 10.78
N SER A 31 1.97 -15.18 11.78
CA SER A 31 1.73 -16.61 11.62
C SER A 31 0.25 -16.97 11.57
N GLN A 32 -0.65 -16.00 11.80
CA GLN A 32 -2.08 -16.23 11.63
C GLN A 32 -2.43 -16.35 10.14
N PRO A 33 -3.39 -17.22 9.78
CA PRO A 33 -3.89 -17.30 8.44
C PRO A 33 -4.69 -16.03 8.09
N ASP A 34 -4.47 -15.54 6.88
CA ASP A 34 -5.24 -14.45 6.32
C ASP A 34 -6.70 -14.88 6.07
N SER A 35 -7.63 -13.98 6.37
CA SER A 35 -9.07 -14.22 6.24
C SER A 35 -9.54 -14.47 4.81
N LEU A 36 -8.84 -13.91 3.81
CA LEU A 36 -9.22 -14.00 2.40
C LEU A 36 -8.60 -15.21 1.72
N PHE A 37 -7.27 -15.29 1.80
CA PHE A 37 -6.52 -16.30 1.04
C PHE A 37 -6.24 -17.57 1.83
N LYS A 38 -6.53 -17.59 3.14
CA LYS A 38 -6.24 -18.71 4.06
C LYS A 38 -4.76 -19.13 4.07
N ILE A 39 -3.87 -18.26 3.60
CA ILE A 39 -2.41 -18.41 3.67
C ILE A 39 -1.87 -17.57 4.82
N SER A 40 -0.66 -17.87 5.29
CA SER A 40 -0.04 -17.06 6.34
C SER A 40 0.08 -15.59 5.91
N ILE A 41 -0.33 -14.68 6.81
CA ILE A 41 -0.26 -13.23 6.60
C ILE A 41 1.17 -12.79 6.23
N PHE A 42 2.18 -13.50 6.73
CA PHE A 42 3.58 -13.30 6.32
C PHE A 42 3.76 -13.25 4.79
N TYR A 43 3.20 -14.21 4.05
CA TYR A 43 3.36 -14.28 2.59
C TYR A 43 2.61 -13.15 1.89
N VAL A 44 1.45 -12.74 2.42
CA VAL A 44 0.67 -11.62 1.88
C VAL A 44 1.45 -10.31 2.05
N VAL A 45 2.00 -10.07 3.25
CA VAL A 45 2.79 -8.87 3.55
C VAL A 45 4.10 -8.86 2.76
N ALA A 46 4.77 -10.02 2.62
CA ALA A 46 5.97 -10.16 1.79
C ALA A 46 5.68 -9.88 0.31
N GLY A 47 4.61 -10.44 -0.24
CA GLY A 47 4.18 -10.17 -1.61
C GLY A 47 3.86 -8.69 -1.83
N ALA A 48 3.11 -8.07 -0.92
CA ALA A 48 2.79 -6.66 -0.99
C ALA A 48 4.05 -5.77 -0.91
N CYS A 49 5.01 -6.13 -0.06
CA CYS A 49 6.30 -5.45 0.06
C CYS A 49 7.09 -5.48 -1.26
N ILE A 50 7.19 -6.66 -1.88
CA ILE A 50 7.87 -6.83 -3.18
C ILE A 50 7.19 -5.98 -4.27
N VAL A 51 5.86 -6.01 -4.32
CA VAL A 51 5.08 -5.23 -5.30
C VAL A 51 5.27 -3.72 -5.10
N GLU A 52 5.27 -3.23 -3.86
CA GLU A 52 5.49 -1.82 -3.56
C GLU A 52 6.91 -1.35 -3.94
N PHE A 53 7.94 -2.14 -3.64
CA PHE A 53 9.31 -1.83 -4.07
C PHE A 53 9.46 -1.86 -5.60
N ALA A 54 8.86 -2.84 -6.26
CA ALA A 54 8.87 -2.93 -7.72
C ALA A 54 8.18 -1.72 -8.36
N LEU A 55 7.01 -1.32 -7.85
CA LEU A 55 6.31 -0.11 -8.29
C LEU A 55 7.13 1.14 -8.05
N CYS A 56 7.74 1.28 -6.86
CA CYS A 56 8.60 2.39 -6.51
C CYS A 56 9.77 2.53 -7.51
N PHE A 57 10.44 1.43 -7.84
CA PHE A 57 11.51 1.38 -8.82
C PHE A 57 11.03 1.74 -10.23
N CYS A 58 9.94 1.13 -10.70
CA CYS A 58 9.38 1.37 -12.02
C CYS A 58 8.90 2.83 -12.19
N ILE A 59 8.21 3.39 -11.20
CA ILE A 59 7.73 4.78 -11.23
C ILE A 59 8.90 5.77 -11.25
N SER A 60 9.98 5.46 -10.53
CA SER A 60 11.14 6.34 -10.41
C SER A 60 12.02 6.37 -11.65
N LEU A 61 12.24 5.22 -12.30
CA LEU A 61 13.25 5.08 -13.35
C LEU A 61 12.69 4.78 -14.74
N LEU A 62 11.53 4.12 -14.84
CA LEU A 62 11.07 3.52 -16.10
C LEU A 62 9.79 4.14 -16.65
N PHE A 63 8.89 4.63 -15.79
CA PHE A 63 7.55 5.03 -16.23
C PHE A 63 7.44 6.52 -16.57
N ASP A 64 6.92 6.78 -17.76
CA ASP A 64 6.33 8.07 -18.13
C ASP A 64 5.21 8.45 -17.17
N ASP A 65 4.90 9.74 -17.10
CA ASP A 65 3.94 10.22 -16.11
C ASP A 65 2.53 9.60 -16.22
N VAL A 66 2.06 9.30 -17.43
CA VAL A 66 0.76 8.66 -17.66
C VAL A 66 0.78 7.20 -17.18
N LYS A 67 1.85 6.46 -17.49
CA LYS A 67 2.04 5.06 -17.05
C LYS A 67 2.13 4.98 -15.52
N ALA A 68 2.88 5.91 -14.91
CA ALA A 68 2.97 6.02 -13.46
C ALA A 68 1.61 6.32 -12.82
N ALA A 69 0.79 7.20 -13.41
CA ALA A 69 -0.54 7.49 -12.88
C ALA A 69 -1.44 6.26 -12.96
N TRP A 70 -1.44 5.53 -14.08
CA TRP A 70 -2.21 4.28 -14.24
C TRP A 70 -1.76 3.18 -13.28
N SER A 71 -0.46 2.99 -13.08
CA SER A 71 0.06 1.96 -12.17
C SER A 71 -0.33 2.25 -10.71
N VAL A 72 -0.21 3.51 -10.28
CA VAL A 72 -0.60 3.94 -8.93
C VAL A 72 -2.11 3.82 -8.72
N PHE A 73 -2.90 4.16 -9.74
CA PHE A 73 -4.35 4.02 -9.70
C PHE A 73 -4.78 2.55 -9.55
N ALA A 74 -4.25 1.68 -10.40
CA ALA A 74 -4.52 0.24 -10.34
C ALA A 74 -4.09 -0.36 -9.00
N PHE A 75 -2.89 -0.02 -8.52
CA PHE A 75 -2.40 -0.46 -7.22
C PHE A 75 -3.33 -0.03 -6.08
N SER A 76 -3.79 1.23 -6.10
CA SER A 76 -4.67 1.78 -5.05
C SER A 76 -6.04 1.09 -5.04
N ILE A 77 -6.59 0.75 -6.22
CA ILE A 77 -7.82 -0.06 -6.33
C ILE A 77 -7.61 -1.43 -5.69
N VAL A 78 -6.51 -2.13 -6.00
CA VAL A 78 -6.22 -3.46 -5.45
C VAL A 78 -6.11 -3.40 -3.93
N VAL A 79 -5.41 -2.42 -3.38
CA VAL A 79 -5.27 -2.23 -1.93
C VAL A 79 -6.63 -1.95 -1.29
N LEU A 80 -7.45 -1.07 -1.86
CA LEU A 80 -8.78 -0.77 -1.32
C LEU A 80 -9.72 -1.98 -1.40
N ALA A 81 -9.70 -2.71 -2.52
CA ALA A 81 -10.51 -3.91 -2.71
C ALA A 81 -10.13 -5.00 -1.71
N TYR A 82 -8.84 -5.27 -1.53
CA TYR A 82 -8.36 -6.22 -0.52
C TYR A 82 -8.88 -5.87 0.87
N ARG A 83 -8.85 -4.59 1.23
CA ARG A 83 -9.27 -4.14 2.56
C ARG A 83 -10.76 -4.14 2.77
N MET A 84 -11.52 -3.76 1.75
CA MET A 84 -12.97 -3.88 1.77
C MET A 84 -13.36 -5.34 1.99
N MET A 85 -12.72 -6.26 1.27
CA MET A 85 -12.95 -7.69 1.43
C MET A 85 -12.53 -8.17 2.83
N ALA A 86 -11.34 -7.81 3.33
CA ALA A 86 -10.88 -8.20 4.66
C ALA A 86 -11.85 -7.74 5.77
N ASN A 87 -12.40 -6.52 5.65
CA ASN A 87 -13.42 -6.02 6.58
C ASN A 87 -14.73 -6.83 6.51
N ILE A 88 -15.17 -7.25 5.32
CA ILE A 88 -16.37 -8.08 5.14
C ILE A 88 -16.20 -9.45 5.80
N TYR A 89 -15.01 -10.05 5.72
CA TYR A 89 -14.70 -11.34 6.37
C TYR A 89 -14.39 -11.23 7.87
N GLY A 90 -14.59 -10.05 8.48
CA GLY A 90 -14.45 -9.86 9.92
C GLY A 90 -13.01 -9.73 10.41
N ALA A 91 -12.03 -9.53 9.51
CA ALA A 91 -10.67 -9.22 9.92
C ALA A 91 -10.62 -7.78 10.43
N SER A 92 -10.67 -7.61 11.75
CA SER A 92 -10.56 -6.29 12.38
C SER A 92 -9.17 -5.69 12.26
N HIS A 93 -8.13 -6.52 12.06
CA HIS A 93 -6.73 -6.11 12.02
C HIS A 93 -6.04 -6.69 10.77
N CYS A 94 -5.64 -5.83 9.83
CA CYS A 94 -4.61 -6.18 8.86
C CYS A 94 -3.29 -5.63 9.41
N PRO A 95 -2.29 -6.46 9.79
CA PRO A 95 -0.96 -5.97 10.16
C PRO A 95 -0.18 -5.60 8.88
N CYS A 96 -0.78 -4.74 8.08
CA CYS A 96 -0.28 -4.23 6.81
C CYS A 96 0.96 -3.33 7.03
N LEU A 97 1.18 -2.82 8.25
CA LEU A 97 2.38 -2.12 8.75
C LEU A 97 3.27 -3.03 9.62
N GLY A 98 2.91 -4.30 9.77
CA GLY A 98 3.63 -5.27 10.59
C GLY A 98 3.87 -4.82 12.03
N ASN A 99 5.12 -4.92 12.50
CA ASN A 99 5.49 -4.71 13.90
C ASN A 99 5.57 -3.22 14.33
N VAL A 100 5.45 -2.27 13.39
CA VAL A 100 5.51 -0.83 13.70
C VAL A 100 4.37 -0.43 14.65
N THR A 101 3.23 -1.12 14.57
CA THR A 101 2.08 -0.89 15.45
C THR A 101 2.29 -1.37 16.89
N GLN A 102 3.23 -2.29 17.14
CA GLN A 102 3.61 -2.67 18.50
C GLN A 102 4.58 -1.68 19.13
N TRP A 103 5.49 -1.13 18.32
CA TRP A 103 6.42 -0.10 18.80
C TRP A 103 5.64 1.15 19.16
N TRP A 104 4.65 1.54 18.33
CA TRP A 104 3.79 2.69 18.55
C TRP A 104 2.32 2.26 18.72
N PRO A 105 1.85 1.98 19.94
CA PRO A 105 0.50 1.44 20.19
C PRO A 105 -0.65 2.37 19.76
N TRP A 106 -0.41 3.67 19.68
CA TRP A 106 -1.34 4.61 19.06
C TRP A 106 -1.56 4.30 17.56
N LEU A 107 -0.50 3.93 16.85
CA LEU A 107 -0.56 3.56 15.44
C LEU A 107 -1.35 2.27 15.23
N GLY A 108 -1.28 1.31 16.15
CA GLY A 108 -2.08 0.08 16.07
C GLY A 108 -3.60 0.32 16.07
N ARG A 109 -4.08 1.33 16.81
CA ARG A 109 -5.51 1.70 16.80
C ARG A 109 -5.93 2.45 15.54
N HIS A 110 -4.99 3.06 14.82
CA HIS A 110 -5.26 3.92 13.68
C HIS A 110 -4.66 3.41 12.36
N GLU A 111 -4.06 2.22 12.34
CA GLU A 111 -3.47 1.61 11.15
C GLU A 111 -4.50 1.50 10.03
N ASN A 112 -5.70 1.02 10.38
CA ASN A 112 -6.76 0.82 9.42
C ASN A 112 -7.18 2.16 8.75
N PRO A 113 -7.60 3.21 9.49
CA PRO A 113 -7.93 4.50 8.88
C PRO A 113 -6.75 5.18 8.17
N ILE A 114 -5.52 5.11 8.71
CA ILE A 114 -4.35 5.77 8.10
C ILE A 114 -4.06 5.19 6.73
N LEU A 115 -3.88 3.87 6.63
CA LEU A 115 -3.56 3.24 5.37
C LEU A 115 -4.71 3.42 4.35
N THR A 116 -5.97 3.47 4.81
CA THR A 116 -7.12 3.65 3.90
C THR A 116 -7.10 5.08 3.35
N THR A 117 -6.79 6.05 4.21
CA THR A 117 -6.61 7.45 3.80
C THR A 117 -5.48 7.59 2.78
N VAL A 118 -4.34 6.93 3.01
CA VAL A 118 -3.21 6.91 2.05
C VAL A 118 -3.64 6.29 0.71
N ALA A 119 -4.33 5.14 0.73
CA ALA A 119 -4.79 4.49 -0.50
C ALA A 119 -5.82 5.33 -1.27
N VAL A 120 -6.78 5.96 -0.58
CA VAL A 120 -7.74 6.89 -1.20
C VAL A 120 -7.03 8.11 -1.77
N TRP A 121 -6.05 8.67 -1.04
CA TRP A 121 -5.27 9.81 -1.51
C TRP A 121 -4.47 9.46 -2.77
N LEU A 122 -3.83 8.30 -2.81
CA LEU A 122 -3.11 7.80 -4.00
C LEU A 122 -4.07 7.61 -5.19
N LEU A 123 -5.27 7.06 -4.95
CA LEU A 123 -6.30 6.88 -5.96
C LEU A 123 -6.80 8.21 -6.54
N LEU A 124 -7.14 9.17 -5.69
CA LEU A 124 -7.62 10.48 -6.12
C LEU A 124 -6.54 11.27 -6.86
N THR A 125 -5.31 11.25 -6.33
CA THR A 125 -4.19 11.98 -6.93
C THR A 125 -3.84 11.40 -8.30
N SER A 126 -3.81 10.07 -8.43
CA SER A 126 -3.56 9.40 -9.71
C SER A 126 -4.69 9.64 -10.73
N ALA A 127 -5.95 9.55 -10.31
CA ALA A 127 -7.11 9.86 -11.16
C ALA A 127 -7.07 11.31 -11.66
N PHE A 128 -6.76 12.27 -10.78
CA PHE A 128 -6.63 13.67 -11.15
C PHE A 128 -5.51 13.90 -12.18
N GLN A 129 -4.36 13.24 -12.02
CA GLN A 129 -3.28 13.30 -13.00
C GLN A 129 -3.67 12.72 -14.37
N LEU A 130 -4.46 11.63 -14.39
CA LEU A 130 -4.98 11.06 -15.63
C LEU A 130 -5.93 12.03 -16.35
N VAL A 131 -6.83 12.68 -15.61
CA VAL A 131 -7.77 13.67 -16.18
C VAL A 131 -7.04 14.88 -16.73
N LEU A 132 -6.06 15.43 -15.99
CA LEU A 132 -5.27 16.58 -16.44
C LEU A 132 -4.51 16.27 -17.74
N ARG A 133 -3.92 15.08 -17.84
CA ARG A 133 -3.09 14.71 -18.99
C ARG A 133 -3.90 14.34 -20.21
N ARG A 134 -5.12 13.81 -20.03
CA ARG A 134 -6.07 13.60 -21.13
C ARG A 134 -6.49 14.91 -21.80
N LYS A 135 -6.46 16.04 -21.09
CA LYS A 135 -6.76 17.37 -21.65
C LYS A 135 -5.59 18.00 -22.42
N GLN A 136 -4.39 17.43 -22.32
CA GLN A 136 -3.16 17.95 -22.94
C GLN A 136 -2.72 17.16 -24.19
N ALA A 137 -3.37 16.02 -24.45
CA ALA A 137 -3.19 15.18 -25.63
C ALA A 137 -4.37 15.42 -26.59
#